data_AF-A0AAJ3Z5N9-F1
#
_entry.id   AF-A0AAJ3Z5N9-F1
#
_cell.length_a   1.000
_cell.length_b   1.000
_cell.length_c   1.000
_cell.angle_alpha   90.00
_cell.angle_beta   90.00
_cell.angle_gamma   90.00
#
_symmetry.space_group_name_H-M   'P 1'
#
loop_
_entity.id
_entity.type
_entity.pdbx_description
1 polymer ?
#
loop_
_entity_poly.entity_id
_entity_poly.type
_entity_poly.pdbx_seq_one_letter_code
_entity_poly.pdbx_strand_id
1 'polypeptide(L)'
;MKKKVNVEESRKVRSDKKTRVNPSLNQDTHRKLKKLAISCDMTKTMLAAEIIEMAVNNESVIDWFQKKYNVDDAYRIIPVKIQGKIHY
;
A
#
# COMPACT_ATOMS: atom_id res chain seq x y z
N MET A 1 0.10 -34.11 -36.54
CA MET A 1 0.92 -33.32 -35.60
C MET A 1 0.11 -33.06 -34.33
N LYS A 2 0.57 -33.50 -33.15
CA LYS A 2 -0.11 -33.27 -31.87
C LYS A 2 0.28 -31.89 -31.32
N LYS A 3 -0.69 -30.98 -31.14
CA LYS A 3 -0.46 -29.66 -30.51
C LYS A 3 -0.01 -29.87 -29.06
N LYS A 4 1.16 -29.32 -28.70
CA LYS A 4 1.57 -29.17 -27.29
C LYS A 4 0.74 -28.03 -26.70
N VAL A 5 -0.13 -28.35 -25.74
CA VAL A 5 -0.79 -27.35 -24.90
C VAL A 5 0.26 -26.84 -23.93
N ASN A 6 0.67 -25.58 -24.12
CA ASN A 6 1.58 -24.90 -23.21
C ASN A 6 0.74 -24.47 -22.00
N VAL A 7 0.72 -25.31 -20.96
CA VAL A 7 0.06 -24.97 -19.69
C VAL A 7 0.96 -23.94 -19.02
N GLU A 8 0.59 -22.66 -19.11
CA GLU A 8 1.21 -21.62 -18.29
C GLU A 8 1.03 -22.02 -16.82
N GLU A 9 2.13 -22.35 -16.15
CA GLU A 9 2.14 -22.61 -14.72
C GLU A 9 1.71 -21.34 -13.98
N SER A 10 0.41 -21.23 -13.70
CA SER A 10 -0.11 -20.20 -12.80
C SER A 10 0.44 -20.45 -11.40
N ARG A 11 1.49 -19.71 -11.03
CA ARG A 11 2.05 -19.77 -9.68
C ARG A 11 0.95 -19.44 -8.68
N LYS A 12 0.68 -20.34 -7.74
CA LYS A 12 -0.26 -20.11 -6.64
C LYS A 12 0.16 -18.86 -5.84
N VAL A 13 -0.62 -17.79 -5.95
CA VAL A 13 -0.49 -16.62 -5.08
C VAL A 13 -0.99 -17.05 -3.70
N ARG A 14 -0.07 -17.25 -2.76
CA ARG A 14 -0.45 -17.47 -1.37
C ARG A 14 -0.99 -16.16 -0.80
N SER A 15 -2.09 -16.22 -0.05
CA SER A 15 -2.77 -15.04 0.50
C SER A 15 -1.92 -14.22 1.48
N ASP A 16 -0.87 -14.83 2.05
CA ASP A 16 0.07 -14.22 2.98
C ASP A 16 1.28 -13.56 2.29
N LYS A 17 1.38 -13.66 0.96
CA LYS A 17 2.53 -13.12 0.22
C LYS A 17 2.49 -11.59 0.25
N LYS A 18 3.34 -10.99 1.09
CA LYS A 18 3.51 -9.54 1.19
C LYS A 18 4.40 -9.00 0.05
N THR A 19 3.94 -7.95 -0.61
CA THR A 19 4.76 -7.17 -1.57
C THR A 19 5.55 -6.12 -0.80
N ARG A 20 6.88 -6.09 -0.98
CA ARG A 20 7.75 -5.12 -0.30
C ARG A 20 7.69 -3.77 -0.99
N VAL A 21 7.50 -2.72 -0.20
CA VAL A 21 7.68 -1.31 -0.59
C VAL A 21 8.87 -0.78 0.21
N ASN A 22 9.88 -0.24 -0.46
CA ASN A 22 11.13 0.23 0.17
C ASN A 22 11.24 1.77 0.08
N PRO A 23 10.62 2.54 0.99
CA PRO A 23 10.71 3.99 0.98
C PRO A 23 12.03 4.49 1.59
N SER A 24 12.62 5.50 0.96
CA SER A 24 13.73 6.27 1.54
C SER A 24 13.18 7.42 2.37
N LEU A 25 13.43 7.41 3.68
CA LEU A 25 12.95 8.43 4.61
C LEU A 25 14.07 9.40 5.01
N ASN A 26 13.73 10.68 5.20
CA ASN A 26 14.65 11.61 5.85
C ASN A 26 14.86 11.25 7.33
N GLN A 27 15.91 11.80 7.95
CA GLN A 27 16.31 11.46 9.32
C GLN A 27 15.24 11.77 10.36
N ASP A 28 14.51 12.88 10.22
CA ASP A 28 13.47 13.27 11.18
C ASP A 28 12.27 12.33 11.13
N THR A 29 11.77 12.01 9.92
CA THR A 29 10.68 11.05 9.72
C THR A 29 11.07 9.66 10.22
N HIS A 30 12.29 9.20 9.91
CA HIS A 30 12.79 7.92 10.42
C HIS A 30 12.83 7.89 11.97
N ARG A 31 13.27 8.99 12.60
CA ARG A 31 13.29 9.11 14.07
C ARG A 31 11.88 9.08 14.67
N LYS A 32 10.92 9.79 14.08
CA LYS A 32 9.51 9.78 14.50
C LYS A 32 8.90 8.38 14.40
N LEU A 33 9.10 7.71 13.25
CA LEU A 33 8.66 6.33 13.04
C LEU A 33 9.27 5.39 14.08
N LYS A 34 10.58 5.50 14.36
CA LYS A 34 11.25 4.68 15.38
C LYS A 34 10.63 4.87 16.76
N LYS A 35 10.37 6.12 17.18
CA LYS A 35 9.77 6.42 18.49
C LYS A 35 8.36 5.81 18.61
N LEU A 36 7.52 6.02 17.60
CA LEU A 36 6.16 5.49 17.60
C LEU A 36 6.15 3.95 17.57
N ALA A 37 7.05 3.34 16.81
CA ALA A 37 7.18 1.89 16.76
C ALA A 37 7.52 1.31 18.15
N ILE A 38 8.46 1.94 18.86
CA ILE A 38 8.81 1.54 20.24
C ILE A 38 7.61 1.69 21.18
N SER A 39 6.86 2.80 21.10
CA SER A 39 5.71 3.00 21.99
C SER A 39 4.55 2.03 21.75
N CYS A 40 4.46 1.44 20.55
CA CYS A 40 3.43 0.49 20.17
C CYS A 40 3.90 -0.97 20.23
N ASP A 41 5.12 -1.24 20.70
CA ASP A 41 5.74 -2.57 20.67
C ASP A 41 5.76 -3.21 19.26
N MET A 42 6.09 -2.41 18.25
CA MET A 42 6.16 -2.83 16.85
C MET A 42 7.56 -2.65 16.27
N THR A 43 7.91 -3.46 15.27
CA THR A 43 9.06 -3.12 14.42
C THR A 43 8.72 -1.90 13.55
N LYS A 44 9.74 -1.11 13.19
CA LYS A 44 9.56 0.05 12.28
C LYS A 44 8.88 -0.35 10.97
N THR A 45 9.24 -1.51 10.43
CA THR A 45 8.69 -2.02 9.17
C THR A 45 7.22 -2.40 9.31
N MET A 46 6.82 -3.03 10.42
CA MET A 46 5.41 -3.33 10.68
C MET A 46 4.60 -2.04 10.82
N LEU A 47 5.05 -1.11 11.65
CA LEU A 47 4.34 0.16 11.83
C LEU A 47 4.25 0.96 10.51
N ALA A 48 5.31 0.96 9.70
CA ALA A 48 5.26 1.61 8.39
C ALA A 48 4.21 0.97 7.47
N ALA A 49 4.09 -0.36 7.49
CA ALA A 49 3.05 -1.06 6.72
C ALA A 49 1.65 -0.67 7.20
N GLU A 50 1.41 -0.62 8.51
CA GLU A 50 0.11 -0.20 9.09
C GLU A 50 -0.24 1.25 8.72
N ILE A 51 0.73 2.17 8.78
CA ILE A 51 0.51 3.57 8.40
C ILE A 51 0.16 3.68 6.92
N ILE A 52 0.84 2.92 6.06
CA ILE A 52 0.55 2.89 4.62
C ILE A 52 -0.86 2.33 4.38
N GLU A 53 -1.21 1.22 5.03
CA GLU A 53 -2.54 0.60 4.92
C GLU A 53 -3.63 1.57 5.37
N MET A 54 -3.44 2.26 6.50
CA MET A 54 -4.35 3.30 6.97
C MET A 54 -4.47 4.45 5.97
N ALA A 55 -3.35 4.92 5.42
CA ALA A 55 -3.31 6.06 4.51
C ALA A 55 -4.04 5.78 3.19
N VAL A 56 -3.83 4.60 2.58
CA VAL A 56 -4.47 4.23 1.31
C VAL A 56 -5.93 3.81 1.48
N ASN A 57 -6.40 3.64 2.72
CA ASN A 57 -7.81 3.38 3.06
C ASN A 57 -8.50 4.60 3.70
N ASN A 58 -7.93 5.81 3.55
CA ASN A 58 -8.50 7.04 4.09
C ASN A 58 -8.77 8.06 2.97
N GLU A 59 -10.04 8.39 2.75
CA GLU A 59 -10.48 9.31 1.69
C GLU A 59 -9.78 10.67 1.75
N SER A 60 -9.63 11.24 2.95
CA SER A 60 -8.99 12.54 3.15
C SER A 60 -7.51 12.51 2.81
N VAL A 61 -6.81 11.41 3.12
CA VAL A 61 -5.40 11.24 2.77
C VAL A 61 -5.24 11.05 1.26
N ILE A 62 -6.07 10.22 0.65
CA ILE A 62 -6.09 10.00 -0.81
C ILE A 62 -6.32 11.33 -1.54
N ASP A 63 -7.38 12.07 -1.16
CA ASP A 63 -7.71 13.36 -1.77
C ASP A 63 -6.58 14.39 -1.59
N TRP A 64 -5.95 14.44 -0.42
CA TRP A 64 -4.81 15.33 -0.19
C TRP A 64 -3.63 15.02 -1.11
N PHE A 65 -3.26 13.74 -1.26
CA PHE A 65 -2.18 13.34 -2.17
C PHE A 65 -2.52 13.69 -3.62
N GLN A 66 -3.74 13.43 -4.07
CA GLN A 66 -4.15 13.74 -5.44
C GLN A 66 -4.21 15.25 -5.71
N LYS A 67 -4.70 16.06 -4.77
CA LYS A 67 -4.68 17.52 -4.91
C LYS A 67 -3.27 18.09 -5.04
N LYS A 68 -2.30 17.46 -4.37
CA LYS A 68 -0.91 17.96 -4.32
C LYS A 68 -0.03 17.42 -5.46
N TYR A 69 -0.26 16.19 -5.88
CA TYR A 69 0.68 15.46 -6.74
C TYR A 69 0.04 14.82 -7.98
N ASN A 70 -1.27 14.93 -8.19
CA ASN A 70 -1.86 14.38 -9.41
C ASN A 70 -1.26 15.05 -10.66
N VAL A 71 -0.81 14.24 -11.61
CA VAL A 71 -0.21 14.71 -12.88
C VAL A 71 -1.17 14.47 -14.05
N ASP A 72 -2.01 13.45 -13.95
CA ASP A 72 -2.93 13.02 -15.01
C ASP A 72 -4.30 12.71 -14.40
N ASP A 73 -5.31 13.46 -14.81
CA ASP A 73 -6.68 13.30 -14.32
C ASP A 73 -7.32 11.96 -14.73
N ALA A 74 -6.79 11.28 -15.76
CA ALA A 74 -7.25 9.94 -16.14
C ALA A 74 -6.95 8.87 -15.07
N TYR A 75 -5.95 9.10 -14.21
CA TYR A 75 -5.59 8.20 -13.11
C TYR A 75 -6.14 8.67 -11.76
N ARG A 76 -7.06 9.63 -11.76
CA ARG A 76 -7.66 10.13 -10.53
C ARG A 76 -8.48 9.03 -9.86
N ILE A 77 -8.10 8.68 -8.65
CA ILE A 77 -8.78 7.74 -7.76
C ILE A 77 -10.05 8.41 -7.22
N ILE A 78 -11.19 7.75 -7.42
CA ILE A 78 -12.48 8.11 -6.81
C ILE A 78 -12.78 7.02 -5.77
N PRO A 79 -12.42 7.22 -4.49
CA PRO A 79 -12.64 6.20 -3.47
C PRO A 79 -14.15 6.02 -3.23
N VAL A 80 -14.60 4.77 -3.20
CA VAL A 80 -15.98 4.40 -2.84
C VAL A 80 -15.96 3.61 -1.55
N LYS A 81 -16.80 4.00 -0.58
CA LYS A 81 -16.92 3.30 0.70
C LYS A 81 -18.03 2.24 0.64
N ILE A 82 -17.64 0.96 0.64
CA ILE A 82 -18.57 -0.18 0.67
C ILE A 82 -18.33 -0.94 1.96
N GLN A 83 -19.37 -1.08 2.79
CA GLN A 83 -19.30 -1.80 4.08
C GLN A 83 -18.12 -1.34 4.97
N GLY A 84 -17.83 -0.04 4.96
CA GLY A 84 -16.75 0.54 5.77
C GLY A 84 -15.35 0.42 5.18
N LYS A 85 -15.17 -0.26 4.05
CA LYS A 85 -13.89 -0.38 3.33
C LYS A 85 -13.85 0.55 2.13
N ILE A 86 -12.67 1.11 1.86
CA ILE A 86 -12.42 1.92 0.67
C ILE A 86 -12.09 1.01 -0.50
N HIS A 87 -12.71 1.27 -1.64
CA HIS A 87 -12.49 0.57 -2.90
C HIS A 87 -12.19 1.59 -4.00
N TYR A 88 -11.21 1.25 -4.84
CA TYR A 88 -10.89 1.91 -6.10
C TYR A 88 -10.07 0.96 -6.99
#